data_AF-A0A7X7V3G6-F1
#
_entry.id   AF-A0A7X7V3G6-F1
#
_cell.length_a   1.000
_cell.length_b   1.000
_cell.length_c   1.000
_cell.angle_alpha   90.00
_cell.angle_beta   90.00
_cell.angle_gamma   90.00
#
_symmetry.space_group_name_H-M   'P 1'
#
loop_
_entity.id
_entity.type
_entity.pdbx_description
1 polymer ?
#
loop_
_entity_poly.entity_id
_entity_poly.type
_entity_poly.pdbx_seq_one_letter_code
_entity_poly.pdbx_strand_id
1 'polypeptide(L)'
;MSESAKRNLFSILAGIGTGLFMSIAVLYMMIISFFDIASISYWITAAACCAIPFCLTFLRQKGWNVFLAQIMMILTSFIITAIYGGYVTYSGSAASSYPSFWLQVLSASGLAHGLSLVCVCISEAVHHHLNK
;
A
#
# COMPACT_ATOMS: atom_id res chain seq x y z
N MET A 1 27.71 -3.75 19.98
CA MET A 1 26.54 -4.23 19.20
C MET A 1 26.97 -5.46 18.42
N SER A 2 26.27 -6.59 18.56
CA SER A 2 26.63 -7.84 17.87
C SER A 2 26.49 -7.70 16.34
N GLU A 3 27.22 -8.52 15.58
CA GLU A 3 27.11 -8.55 14.11
C GLU A 3 25.68 -8.90 13.64
N SER A 4 24.94 -9.71 14.41
CA SER A 4 23.52 -9.98 14.18
C SER A 4 22.65 -8.73 14.37
N ALA A 5 22.92 -7.92 15.39
CA ALA A 5 22.17 -6.69 15.65
C ALA A 5 22.43 -5.62 14.57
N LYS A 6 23.68 -5.48 14.09
CA LYS A 6 24.01 -4.60 12.94
C LYS A 6 23.25 -5.02 11.68
N ARG A 7 23.29 -6.31 11.32
CA ARG A 7 22.62 -6.81 10.12
C ARG A 7 21.10 -6.63 10.19
N ASN A 8 20.49 -6.88 11.35
CA ASN A 8 19.06 -6.66 11.55
C ASN A 8 18.70 -5.17 11.45
N LEU A 9 19.51 -4.28 12.02
CA LEU A 9 19.31 -2.84 11.92
C LEU A 9 19.41 -2.36 10.47
N PHE A 10 20.41 -2.81 9.70
CA PHE A 10 20.52 -2.50 8.28
C PHE A 10 19.33 -3.00 7.48
N SER A 11 18.83 -4.21 7.74
CA SER A 11 17.64 -4.73 7.08
C SER A 11 16.38 -3.91 7.40
N ILE A 12 16.23 -3.46 8.65
CA ILE A 12 15.12 -2.59 9.06
C ILE A 12 15.22 -1.24 8.36
N LEU A 13 16.40 -0.60 8.38
CA LEU A 13 16.62 0.68 7.72
C LEU A 13 16.45 0.61 6.21
N ALA A 14 16.94 -0.47 5.58
CA ALA A 14 16.74 -0.72 4.16
C ALA A 14 15.25 -0.88 3.86
N GLY A 15 14.52 -1.69 4.63
CA GLY A 15 13.08 -1.87 4.50
C GLY A 15 12.30 -0.56 4.62
N ILE A 16 12.61 0.25 5.63
CA ILE A 16 12.01 1.58 5.83
C ILE A 16 12.33 2.49 4.64
N GLY A 17 13.59 2.55 4.21
CA GLY A 17 14.03 3.38 3.10
C GLY A 17 13.35 3.02 1.78
N THR A 18 13.33 1.73 1.41
CA THR A 18 12.64 1.26 0.20
C THR A 18 11.13 1.43 0.30
N GLY A 19 10.55 1.24 1.49
CA GLY A 19 9.12 1.44 1.72
C GLY A 19 8.73 2.91 1.52
N LEU A 20 9.48 3.85 2.11
CA LEU A 20 9.28 5.29 1.92
C LEU A 20 9.43 5.69 0.44
N PHE A 21 10.50 5.22 -0.22
CA PHE A 21 10.72 5.51 -1.63
C PHE A 21 9.55 5.04 -2.51
N MET A 22 9.09 3.80 -2.32
CA MET A 22 7.95 3.29 -3.10
C MET A 22 6.65 4.00 -2.77
N SER A 23 6.38 4.34 -1.51
CA SER A 23 5.21 5.13 -1.15
C SER A 23 5.19 6.50 -1.84
N ILE A 24 6.34 7.17 -1.90
CA ILE A 24 6.47 8.46 -2.62
C ILE A 24 6.27 8.27 -4.12
N ALA A 25 6.90 7.25 -4.72
CA ALA A 25 6.80 6.98 -6.14
C ALA A 25 5.34 6.66 -6.56
N VAL A 26 4.65 5.85 -5.77
CA VAL A 26 3.23 5.52 -5.98
C VAL A 26 2.36 6.76 -5.84
N LEU A 27 2.54 7.55 -4.78
CA LEU A 27 1.77 8.78 -4.58
C LEU A 27 1.99 9.77 -5.75
N TYR A 28 3.23 9.91 -6.21
CA TYR A 28 3.57 10.76 -7.36
C TYR A 28 2.90 10.28 -8.65
N MET A 29 2.94 8.98 -8.92
CA MET A 29 2.25 8.36 -10.07
C MET A 29 0.74 8.61 -10.03
N MET A 30 0.11 8.43 -8.85
CA MET A 30 -1.33 8.66 -8.67
C MET A 30 -1.70 10.14 -8.82
N ILE A 31 -0.85 11.06 -8.36
CA ILE A 31 -1.07 12.51 -8.52
C ILE A 31 -0.99 12.89 -10.00
N ILE A 32 0.03 12.44 -10.73
CA ILE A 32 0.17 12.76 -12.17
C ILE A 32 -1.01 12.20 -12.97
N SER A 33 -1.49 11.01 -12.62
CA SER A 33 -2.63 10.40 -13.30
C SER A 33 -3.98 10.90 -12.77
N PHE A 34 -4.01 11.89 -11.87
CA PHE A 34 -5.24 12.39 -11.23
C PHE A 34 -6.11 11.28 -10.62
N PHE A 35 -5.49 10.22 -10.11
CA PHE A 35 -6.20 9.05 -9.59
C PHE A 35 -7.14 8.40 -10.62
N ASP A 36 -6.87 8.58 -11.91
CA ASP A 36 -7.63 7.95 -12.99
C ASP A 36 -7.41 6.43 -13.02
N ILE A 37 -8.49 5.69 -12.85
CA ILE A 37 -8.54 4.23 -12.84
C ILE A 37 -8.25 3.65 -14.24
N ALA A 38 -8.49 4.43 -15.30
CA ALA A 38 -8.14 4.02 -16.67
C ALA A 38 -6.64 4.15 -16.96
N SER A 39 -5.88 4.84 -16.11
CA SER A 39 -4.45 5.06 -16.32
C SER A 39 -3.61 3.80 -16.10
N ILE A 40 -2.58 3.61 -16.91
CA ILE A 40 -1.64 2.49 -16.73
C ILE A 40 -0.90 2.56 -15.39
N SER A 41 -0.64 3.77 -14.89
CA SER A 41 -0.02 4.04 -13.59
C SER A 41 -0.85 3.46 -12.44
N TYR A 42 -2.18 3.55 -12.53
CA TYR A 42 -3.09 2.94 -11.57
C TYR A 42 -2.96 1.40 -11.57
N TRP A 43 -2.98 0.77 -12.74
CA TRP A 43 -2.90 -0.69 -12.84
C TRP A 43 -1.54 -1.24 -12.41
N ILE A 44 -0.45 -0.52 -12.68
CA ILE A 44 0.89 -0.86 -12.16
C ILE A 44 0.89 -0.81 -10.62
N THR A 45 0.27 0.24 -10.05
CA THR A 45 0.14 0.38 -8.59
C THR A 45 -0.71 -0.75 -8.00
N ALA A 46 -1.85 -1.08 -8.62
CA ALA A 46 -2.71 -2.17 -8.18
C ALA A 46 -1.98 -3.52 -8.22
N ALA A 47 -1.24 -3.80 -9.31
CA ALA A 47 -0.43 -5.01 -9.42
C ALA A 47 0.65 -5.10 -8.33
N ALA A 48 1.32 -3.99 -8.02
CA ALA A 48 2.30 -3.93 -6.94
C ALA A 48 1.64 -4.21 -5.58
N CYS A 49 0.48 -3.62 -5.29
CA CYS A 49 -0.30 -3.88 -4.07
C CYS A 49 -0.69 -5.36 -3.95
N CYS A 50 -1.08 -6.00 -5.05
CA CYS A 50 -1.41 -7.43 -5.08
C CYS A 50 -0.19 -8.35 -4.87
N ALA A 51 1.02 -7.90 -5.20
CA ALA A 51 2.24 -8.70 -5.04
C ALA A 51 2.79 -8.68 -3.60
N ILE A 52 2.60 -7.56 -2.87
CA ILE A 52 3.10 -7.37 -1.49
C ILE A 52 2.76 -8.54 -0.54
N PRO A 53 1.52 -9.08 -0.53
CA PRO A 53 1.17 -10.19 0.35
C PRO A 53 2.05 -11.43 0.17
N PHE A 54 2.42 -11.73 -1.07
CA PHE A 54 3.28 -12.85 -1.44
C PHE A 54 4.76 -12.57 -1.18
N CYS A 55 5.19 -11.31 -1.27
CA CYS A 55 6.56 -10.94 -0.93
C CYS A 55 6.85 -11.07 0.58
N LEU A 56 5.82 -10.97 1.43
CA LEU A 56 5.98 -11.03 2.89
C LEU A 56 5.87 -12.45 3.45
N THR A 57 5.63 -13.47 2.62
CA THR A 57 5.43 -14.85 3.08
C THR A 57 6.66 -15.42 3.79
N PHE A 58 7.89 -14.99 3.44
CA PHE A 58 9.11 -15.42 4.13
C PHE A 58 9.18 -14.95 5.60
N LEU A 59 8.47 -13.88 5.97
CA LEU A 59 8.43 -13.41 7.36
C LEU A 59 7.60 -14.34 8.23
N ARG A 60 6.65 -15.08 7.65
CA ARG A 60 5.87 -16.09 8.36
C ARG A 60 6.75 -17.22 8.87
N GLN A 61 7.78 -17.61 8.09
CA GLN A 61 8.77 -18.61 8.50
C GLN A 61 9.58 -18.17 9.74
N LYS A 62 9.57 -16.87 10.06
CA LYS A 62 10.23 -16.31 11.25
C LYS A 62 9.29 -16.16 12.45
N GLY A 63 8.04 -16.66 12.36
CA GLY A 63 7.04 -16.59 13.45
C GLY A 63 6.27 -15.26 13.54
N TRP A 64 6.34 -14.41 12.52
CA TRP A 64 5.68 -13.11 12.54
C TRP A 64 4.20 -13.25 12.11
N ASN A 65 3.31 -12.50 12.76
CA ASN A 65 1.91 -12.40 12.35
C ASN A 65 1.78 -11.48 11.13
N VAL A 66 2.10 -12.03 9.95
CA VAL A 66 2.14 -11.30 8.68
C VAL A 66 0.75 -10.87 8.22
N PHE A 67 -0.30 -11.64 8.54
CA PHE A 67 -1.68 -11.27 8.21
C PHE A 67 -2.08 -9.95 8.87
N LEU A 68 -1.89 -9.86 10.19
CA LEU A 68 -2.22 -8.64 10.92
C LEU A 68 -1.41 -7.44 10.41
N ALA A 69 -0.11 -7.63 10.15
CA ALA A 69 0.75 -6.58 9.60
C ALA A 69 0.24 -6.08 8.23
N GLN A 70 -0.18 -6.98 7.34
CA GLN A 70 -0.71 -6.63 6.02
C GLN A 70 -2.04 -5.87 6.13
N ILE A 71 -2.94 -6.31 7.01
CA ILE A 71 -4.21 -5.59 7.25
C ILE A 71 -3.95 -4.18 7.77
N MET A 72 -3.04 -4.02 8.73
CA MET A 72 -2.67 -2.70 9.25
C MET A 72 -2.05 -1.81 8.17
N MET A 73 -1.18 -2.36 7.32
CA MET A 73 -0.60 -1.61 6.19
C MET A 73 -1.67 -1.10 5.22
N ILE A 74 -2.63 -1.96 4.85
CA ILE A 74 -3.73 -1.60 3.94
C ILE A 74 -4.58 -0.49 4.57
N LEU A 75 -4.97 -0.63 5.84
CA LEU A 75 -5.81 0.35 6.53
C LEU A 75 -5.11 1.70 6.67
N THR A 76 -3.85 1.72 7.13
CA THR A 76 -3.09 2.96 7.28
C THR A 76 -2.91 3.66 5.94
N SER A 77 -2.59 2.92 4.87
CA SER A 77 -2.43 3.46 3.53
C SER A 77 -3.73 4.08 2.99
N PHE A 78 -4.86 3.39 3.17
CA PHE A 78 -6.18 3.90 2.76
C PHE A 78 -6.55 5.17 3.51
N ILE A 79 -6.35 5.19 4.85
CA ILE A 79 -6.65 6.35 5.70
C ILE A 79 -5.83 7.57 5.27
N ILE A 80 -4.51 7.42 5.09
CA ILE A 80 -3.63 8.52 4.66
C ILE A 80 -4.10 9.07 3.30
N THR A 81 -4.45 8.18 2.37
CA THR A 81 -4.92 8.58 1.03
C THR A 81 -6.25 9.33 1.09
N ALA A 82 -7.19 8.87 1.93
CA ALA A 82 -8.48 9.53 2.14
C ALA A 82 -8.32 10.92 2.78
N ILE A 83 -7.43 11.06 3.77
CA ILE A 83 -7.09 12.34 4.40
C ILE A 83 -6.46 13.29 3.38
N TYR A 84 -5.51 12.80 2.58
CA TYR A 84 -4.88 13.60 1.52
C TYR A 84 -5.91 14.12 0.50
N GLY A 85 -6.78 13.24 -0.01
CA GLY A 85 -7.83 13.62 -0.95
C GLY A 85 -8.78 14.67 -0.36
N GLY A 86 -9.13 14.54 0.93
CA GLY A 86 -9.93 15.53 1.65
C GLY A 86 -9.20 16.86 1.76
N TYR A 87 -7.95 16.85 2.25
CA TYR A 87 -7.14 18.06 2.40
C TYR A 87 -7.01 18.85 1.10
N VAL A 88 -6.68 18.18 -0.01
CA VAL A 88 -6.55 18.84 -1.33
C VAL A 88 -7.89 19.42 -1.77
N THR A 89 -8.98 18.68 -1.61
CA THR A 89 -10.33 19.12 -2.01
C THR A 89 -10.81 20.34 -1.22
N TYR A 90 -10.50 20.42 0.08
CA TYR A 90 -10.92 21.53 0.95
C TYR A 90 -9.90 22.68 1.03
N SER A 91 -8.66 22.49 0.57
CA SER A 91 -7.70 23.58 0.42
C SER A 91 -8.13 24.47 -0.75
N GLY A 92 -8.49 25.72 -0.44
CA GLY A 92 -9.26 26.64 -1.31
C GLY A 92 -8.66 27.02 -2.67
N SER A 93 -7.51 26.45 -3.05
CA SER A 93 -6.87 26.63 -4.36
C SER A 93 -7.23 25.54 -5.38
N ALA A 94 -7.73 24.36 -4.94
CA ALA A 94 -8.06 23.23 -5.83
C ALA A 94 -9.56 22.87 -5.86
N ALA A 95 -10.34 23.35 -4.89
CA ALA A 95 -11.77 23.06 -4.75
C ALA A 95 -12.62 23.44 -5.98
N SER A 96 -12.24 24.52 -6.68
CA SER A 96 -12.92 24.99 -7.89
C SER A 96 -12.45 24.28 -9.17
N SER A 97 -11.25 23.71 -9.17
CA SER A 97 -10.67 23.02 -10.33
C SER A 97 -11.02 21.53 -10.37
N TYR A 98 -11.31 20.91 -9.22
CA TYR A 98 -11.60 19.48 -9.14
C TYR A 98 -12.74 19.17 -8.13
N PRO A 99 -13.99 19.51 -8.47
CA PRO A 99 -15.14 19.40 -7.55
C PRO A 99 -15.45 17.95 -7.09
N SER A 100 -14.89 16.94 -7.75
CA SER A 100 -15.04 15.51 -7.41
C SER A 100 -13.72 14.81 -7.06
N PHE A 101 -12.63 15.55 -6.80
CA PHE A 101 -11.31 14.97 -6.52
C PHE A 101 -11.34 13.96 -5.39
N TRP A 102 -11.97 14.31 -4.27
CA TRP A 102 -12.05 13.42 -3.12
C TRP A 102 -12.74 12.09 -3.45
N LEU A 103 -13.82 12.13 -4.22
CA LEU A 103 -14.54 10.91 -4.63
C LEU A 103 -13.69 10.04 -5.57
N GLN A 104 -12.91 10.65 -6.48
CA GLN A 104 -12.00 9.93 -7.36
C GLN A 104 -10.84 9.29 -6.59
N VAL A 105 -10.28 10.01 -5.61
CA VAL A 105 -9.26 9.47 -4.70
C VAL A 105 -9.83 8.27 -3.92
N LEU A 106 -11.03 8.40 -3.36
CA LEU A 106 -11.68 7.33 -2.60
C LEU A 106 -12.01 6.11 -3.48
N SER A 107 -12.48 6.31 -4.72
CA SER A 107 -12.82 5.21 -5.62
C SER A 107 -11.57 4.44 -6.07
N ALA A 108 -10.55 5.15 -6.57
CA ALA A 108 -9.31 4.53 -7.03
C ALA A 108 -8.58 3.84 -5.87
N SER A 109 -8.43 4.54 -4.75
CA SER A 109 -7.79 4.00 -3.55
C SER A 109 -8.59 2.82 -2.98
N GLY A 110 -9.91 2.95 -2.87
CA GLY A 110 -10.77 1.88 -2.35
C GLY A 110 -10.67 0.59 -3.16
N LEU A 111 -10.65 0.69 -4.49
CA LEU A 111 -10.45 -0.46 -5.37
C LEU A 111 -9.05 -1.08 -5.21
N ALA A 112 -8.00 -0.26 -5.17
CA ALA A 112 -6.63 -0.77 -5.04
C ALA A 112 -6.40 -1.48 -3.69
N HIS A 113 -6.90 -0.89 -2.60
CA HIS A 113 -6.80 -1.49 -1.26
C HIS A 113 -7.73 -2.70 -1.11
N GLY A 114 -8.91 -2.68 -1.73
CA GLY A 114 -9.82 -3.83 -1.80
C GLY A 114 -9.20 -5.03 -2.51
N LEU A 115 -8.55 -4.81 -3.66
CA LEU A 115 -7.78 -5.83 -4.37
C LEU A 115 -6.64 -6.37 -3.51
N SER A 116 -5.90 -5.48 -2.84
CA SER A 116 -4.84 -5.88 -1.91
C SER A 116 -5.38 -6.77 -0.79
N LEU A 117 -6.55 -6.44 -0.22
CA LEU A 117 -7.19 -7.21 0.85
C LEU A 117 -7.61 -8.61 0.38
N VAL A 118 -8.18 -8.71 -0.83
CA VAL A 118 -8.50 -10.00 -1.45
C VAL A 118 -7.23 -10.83 -1.63
N CYS A 119 -6.14 -10.24 -2.12
CA CYS A 119 -4.85 -10.93 -2.25
C CYS A 119 -4.26 -11.38 -0.92
N VAL A 120 -4.40 -10.60 0.16
CA VAL A 120 -4.02 -11.02 1.52
C VAL A 120 -4.81 -12.25 1.95
N CYS A 121 -6.14 -12.23 1.78
CA CYS A 121 -7.01 -13.36 2.12
C CYS A 121 -6.66 -14.62 1.31
N ILE A 122 -6.42 -14.48 0.01
CA ILE A 122 -5.98 -15.59 -0.85
C ILE A 122 -4.63 -16.12 -0.41
N SER A 123 -3.65 -15.22 -0.19
CA SER A 123 -2.32 -15.61 0.30
C SER A 123 -2.41 -16.37 1.61
N GLU A 124 -3.33 -16.00 2.50
CA GLU A 124 -3.55 -16.74 3.74
C GLU A 124 -4.17 -18.11 3.51
N ALA A 125 -5.23 -18.18 2.71
CA ALA A 125 -5.91 -19.43 2.41
C ALA A 125 -4.94 -20.45 1.78
N VAL A 126 -4.09 -20.01 0.85
CA VAL A 126 -3.04 -20.83 0.23
C VAL A 126 -2.03 -21.30 1.27
N HIS A 127 -1.56 -20.41 2.15
CA HIS A 127 -0.60 -20.78 3.19
C HIS A 127 -1.16 -21.81 4.17
N HIS A 128 -2.41 -21.63 4.60
CA HIS A 128 -3.09 -22.56 5.50
C HIS A 128 -3.38 -23.91 4.82
N HIS A 129 -3.58 -23.95 3.50
CA HIS A 129 -3.76 -25.20 2.78
C HIS A 129 -2.45 -25.97 2.59
N LEU A 130 -1.33 -25.29 2.32
CA LEU A 130 -0.03 -25.90 2.08
C LEU A 130 0.69 -26.38 3.35
N ASN A 131 0.32 -25.85 4.52
CA ASN A 131 0.95 -26.19 5.81
C ASN A 131 0.06 -27.07 6.71
N LYS A 132 -0.99 -27.68 6.14
CA LYS A 132 -1.74 -28.79 6.73
C LYS A 132 -1.19 -30.11 6.22
#